data_AF-A0A4Q5TIN2-F1
#
_entry.id   AF-A0A4Q5TIN2-F1
#
_cell.length_a   1.000
_cell.length_b   1.000
_cell.length_c   1.000
_cell.angle_alpha   90.00
_cell.angle_beta   90.00
_cell.angle_gamma   90.00
#
_symmetry.space_group_name_H-M   'P 1'
#
loop_
_entity.id
_entity.type
_entity.pdbx_description
1 polymer ?
#
loop_
_entity_poly.entity_id
_entity_poly.type
_entity_poly.pdbx_seq_one_letter_code
_entity_poly.pdbx_strand_id
1 'polypeptide(L)'
;MDNKEIVQAEAAPKEDSIFSADEFSMQGYDKHIRQARNAIFFVAVILLINVIFLVATYPAGAEYMWVDLLIWGAFIAGFVFLGFYCKKKPYFAIVGALCLYGLFIALNAYLDITTLYKGIIMKIIVIVLLVKAVNDAKEAQEMQKNFNVQP
;
A
#
# COMPACT_ATOMS: atom_id res chain seq x y z
N MET A 1 31.77 -65.25 7.35
CA MET A 1 32.42 -64.17 6.60
C MET A 1 31.63 -64.03 5.31
N ASP A 2 30.84 -62.97 5.18
CA ASP A 2 30.50 -62.31 3.91
C ASP A 2 29.66 -61.09 4.25
N ASN A 3 30.37 -59.97 4.38
CA ASN A 3 29.85 -58.69 4.82
C ASN A 3 29.29 -57.98 3.59
N LYS A 4 27.99 -57.67 3.61
CA LYS A 4 27.27 -56.96 2.56
C LYS A 4 28.00 -55.66 2.22
N GLU A 5 28.30 -55.48 0.94
CA GLU A 5 28.74 -54.22 0.36
C GLU A 5 27.72 -53.13 0.69
N ILE A 6 28.12 -52.20 1.55
CA ILE A 6 27.40 -50.97 1.82
C ILE A 6 27.75 -50.04 0.66
N VAL A 7 26.92 -50.04 -0.37
CA VAL A 7 26.98 -49.04 -1.44
C VAL A 7 26.69 -47.70 -0.78
N GLN A 8 27.75 -46.94 -0.56
CA GLN A 8 27.72 -45.58 -0.05
C GLN A 8 26.97 -44.74 -1.08
N ALA A 9 25.75 -44.32 -0.74
CA ALA A 9 25.02 -43.34 -1.52
C ALA A 9 25.80 -42.02 -1.47
N GLU A 10 26.58 -41.80 -2.51
CA GLU A 10 27.33 -40.58 -2.79
C GLU A 10 26.33 -39.42 -2.80
N ALA A 11 26.41 -38.58 -1.77
CA ALA A 11 25.59 -37.39 -1.65
C ALA A 11 25.91 -36.48 -2.85
N ALA A 12 24.95 -36.35 -3.75
CA ALA A 12 25.03 -35.45 -4.89
C ALA A 12 25.42 -34.03 -4.43
N PRO A 13 26.31 -33.34 -5.16
CA PRO A 13 26.83 -32.06 -4.73
C PRO A 13 25.70 -31.02 -4.71
N LYS A 14 25.60 -30.27 -3.61
CA LYS A 14 24.80 -29.05 -3.56
C LYS A 14 25.45 -28.07 -4.53
N GLU A 15 24.91 -27.96 -5.74
CA GLU A 15 25.24 -26.86 -6.62
C GLU A 15 24.78 -25.57 -5.92
N ASP A 16 25.76 -24.81 -5.42
CA ASP A 16 25.60 -23.41 -5.08
C ASP A 16 25.21 -22.67 -6.36
N SER A 17 23.91 -22.63 -6.65
CA SER A 17 23.32 -21.80 -7.69
C SER A 17 23.69 -20.36 -7.40
N ILE A 18 24.53 -19.78 -8.26
CA ILE A 18 24.99 -18.38 -8.22
C ILE A 18 23.82 -17.38 -8.23
N PHE A 19 22.61 -17.83 -8.58
CA PHE A 19 21.36 -17.14 -8.29
C PHE A 19 20.65 -17.85 -7.15
N SER A 20 20.90 -17.41 -5.92
CA SER A 20 20.19 -17.88 -4.74
C SER A 20 18.71 -17.48 -4.81
N ALA A 21 17.80 -18.43 -4.57
CA ALA A 21 16.36 -18.17 -4.48
C ALA A 21 16.01 -17.04 -3.46
N ASP A 22 16.89 -16.79 -2.49
CA ASP A 22 16.82 -15.68 -1.53
C ASP A 22 17.01 -14.29 -2.18
N GLU A 23 17.84 -14.16 -3.22
CA GLU A 23 17.99 -12.89 -3.96
C GLU A 23 16.76 -12.59 -4.82
N PHE A 24 16.21 -13.60 -5.49
CA PHE A 24 14.98 -13.46 -6.29
C PHE A 24 13.77 -13.09 -5.42
N SER A 25 13.70 -13.64 -4.20
CA SER A 25 12.58 -13.41 -3.29
C SER A 25 12.67 -12.06 -2.57
N MET A 26 13.86 -11.58 -2.20
CA MET A 26 14.02 -10.20 -1.70
C MET A 26 13.65 -9.15 -2.76
N GLN A 27 14.02 -9.37 -4.02
CA GLN A 27 13.74 -8.43 -5.10
C GLN A 27 12.24 -8.35 -5.44
N GLY A 28 11.53 -9.48 -5.40
CA GLY A 28 10.07 -9.54 -5.50
C GLY A 28 9.40 -8.84 -4.33
N TYR A 29 9.81 -9.16 -3.11
CA TYR A 29 9.31 -8.56 -1.88
C TYR A 29 9.40 -7.03 -1.86
N ASP A 30 10.54 -6.48 -2.25
CA ASP A 30 10.76 -5.03 -2.31
C ASP A 30 9.84 -4.35 -3.34
N LYS A 31 9.53 -5.04 -4.44
CA LYS A 31 8.65 -4.53 -5.50
C LYS A 31 7.22 -4.38 -5.02
N HIS A 32 6.66 -5.38 -4.35
CA HIS A 32 5.27 -5.33 -3.84
C HIS A 32 5.10 -4.24 -2.77
N ILE A 33 6.09 -4.06 -1.88
CA ILE A 33 6.08 -2.96 -0.92
C ILE A 33 6.13 -1.60 -1.62
N ARG A 34 6.99 -1.44 -2.63
CA ARG A 34 7.06 -0.17 -3.39
C ARG A 34 5.75 0.11 -4.13
N GLN A 35 5.11 -0.91 -4.69
CA GLN A 35 3.83 -0.78 -5.38
C GLN A 35 2.72 -0.34 -4.44
N ALA A 36 2.58 -1.01 -3.28
CA ALA A 36 1.65 -0.63 -2.23
C ALA A 36 1.91 0.81 -1.72
N ARG A 37 3.17 1.15 -1.48
CA ARG A 37 3.57 2.49 -1.05
C ARG A 37 3.19 3.55 -2.08
N ASN A 38 3.50 3.30 -3.35
CA ASN A 38 3.20 4.21 -4.45
C ASN A 38 1.68 4.41 -4.62
N ALA A 39 0.87 3.37 -4.38
CA ALA A 39 -0.57 3.50 -4.35
C ALA A 39 -1.06 4.52 -3.32
N ILE A 40 -0.59 4.42 -2.07
CA ILE A 40 -0.97 5.35 -1.00
C ILE A 40 -0.54 6.79 -1.33
N PHE A 41 0.69 6.97 -1.82
CA PHE A 41 1.18 8.29 -2.22
C PHE A 41 0.43 8.87 -3.42
N PHE A 42 0.05 8.03 -4.39
CA PHE A 42 -0.75 8.47 -5.52
C PHE A 42 -2.10 9.03 -5.07
N VAL A 43 -2.75 8.39 -4.09
CA VAL A 43 -3.97 8.90 -3.47
C VAL A 43 -3.71 10.24 -2.77
N ALA A 44 -2.65 10.35 -1.97
CA ALA A 44 -2.28 11.60 -1.30
C ALA A 44 -2.07 12.76 -2.29
N VAL A 45 -1.40 12.49 -3.42
CA VAL A 45 -1.18 13.48 -4.49
C VAL A 45 -2.49 13.89 -5.15
N ILE A 46 -3.39 12.94 -5.44
CA ILE A 46 -4.72 13.26 -5.98
C ILE A 46 -5.50 14.16 -5.02
N LEU A 47 -5.49 13.86 -3.71
CA LEU A 47 -6.14 14.70 -2.71
C LEU A 47 -5.50 16.09 -2.66
N LEU A 48 -4.16 16.19 -2.72
CA LEU A 48 -3.46 17.46 -2.73
C LEU A 48 -3.84 18.32 -3.94
N ILE A 49 -3.90 17.71 -5.13
CA ILE A 49 -4.37 18.39 -6.35
C ILE A 49 -5.80 18.90 -6.16
N ASN A 50 -6.69 18.10 -5.57
CA ASN A 50 -8.07 18.53 -5.28
C ASN A 50 -8.11 19.73 -4.32
N VAL A 51 -7.27 19.77 -3.29
CA VAL A 51 -7.17 20.93 -2.39
C VAL A 51 -6.69 22.18 -3.12
N ILE A 52 -5.71 22.05 -4.02
CA ILE A 52 -5.22 23.19 -4.81
C ILE A 52 -6.36 23.74 -5.69
N PHE A 53 -7.12 22.86 -6.36
CA PHE A 53 -8.29 23.27 -7.13
C PHE A 53 -9.38 23.90 -6.25
N LEU A 54 -9.62 23.35 -5.06
CA LEU A 54 -10.58 23.87 -4.09
C LEU A 54 -10.21 25.31 -3.72
N VAL A 55 -8.96 25.56 -3.30
CA VAL A 55 -8.48 26.89 -2.93
C VAL A 55 -8.54 27.86 -4.11
N ALA A 56 -8.20 27.42 -5.32
CA ALA A 56 -8.22 28.27 -6.52
C ALA A 56 -9.64 28.66 -6.98
N THR A 57 -10.65 27.85 -6.65
CA THR A 57 -12.05 28.08 -7.04
C THR A 57 -12.91 28.62 -5.88
N TYR A 58 -12.32 28.74 -4.69
CA TYR A 58 -13.02 29.17 -3.50
C TYR A 58 -13.43 30.65 -3.60
N PRO A 59 -14.68 31.01 -3.29
CA PRO A 59 -15.12 32.40 -3.33
C PRO A 59 -14.38 33.25 -2.30
N ALA A 60 -13.92 34.43 -2.72
CA ALA A 60 -13.21 35.36 -1.84
C ALA A 60 -14.12 35.80 -0.69
N GLY A 61 -13.68 35.56 0.56
CA GLY A 61 -14.41 35.95 1.78
C GLY A 61 -15.16 34.81 2.48
N ALA A 62 -14.99 33.55 2.07
CA ALA A 62 -15.59 32.43 2.77
C ALA A 62 -14.94 32.20 4.16
N GLU A 63 -15.69 32.48 5.23
CA GLU A 63 -15.24 32.41 6.63
C GLU A 63 -14.78 31.01 7.08
N TYR A 64 -15.19 29.95 6.37
CA TYR A 64 -14.93 28.55 6.73
C TYR A 64 -13.83 27.86 5.92
N MET A 65 -13.13 28.56 5.02
CA MET A 65 -12.09 27.96 4.15
C MET A 65 -10.98 27.25 4.94
N TRP A 66 -10.60 27.80 6.10
CA TRP A 66 -9.56 27.23 6.96
C TRP A 66 -9.96 25.88 7.57
N VAL A 67 -11.26 25.68 7.84
CA VAL A 67 -11.78 24.41 8.38
C VAL A 67 -11.66 23.32 7.32
N ASP A 68 -12.07 23.61 6.09
CA ASP A 68 -11.93 22.68 4.97
C ASP A 68 -10.46 22.33 4.72
N LEU A 69 -9.58 23.33 4.69
CA LEU A 69 -8.13 23.11 4.55
C LEU A 69 -7.56 22.22 5.65
N LEU A 70 -8.02 22.38 6.90
CA LEU A 70 -7.58 21.58 8.02
C LEU A 70 -8.06 20.13 7.88
N ILE A 71 -9.34 19.92 7.55
CA ILE A 71 -9.90 18.57 7.35
C ILE A 71 -9.17 17.86 6.21
N TRP A 72 -9.07 18.49 5.04
CA TRP A 72 -8.37 17.91 3.90
C TRP A 72 -6.89 17.69 4.18
N GLY A 73 -6.24 18.64 4.84
CA GLY A 73 -4.85 18.54 5.28
C GLY A 73 -4.62 17.35 6.22
N ALA A 74 -5.53 17.10 7.16
CA ALA A 74 -5.48 15.96 8.05
C ALA A 74 -5.59 14.63 7.30
N PHE A 75 -6.47 14.53 6.30
CA PHE A 75 -6.56 13.35 5.44
C PHE A 75 -5.28 13.13 4.64
N ILE A 76 -4.74 14.16 3.99
CA ILE A 76 -3.49 14.08 3.22
C ILE A 76 -2.34 13.64 4.14
N ALA A 77 -2.20 14.25 5.31
CA ALA A 77 -1.20 13.88 6.30
C ALA A 77 -1.36 12.42 6.74
N GLY A 78 -2.60 11.95 6.93
CA GLY A 78 -2.92 10.56 7.22
C GLY A 78 -2.43 9.59 6.13
N PHE A 79 -2.72 9.88 4.86
CA PHE A 79 -2.22 9.07 3.74
C PHE A 79 -0.70 9.09 3.64
N VAL A 80 -0.06 10.25 3.80
CA VAL A 80 1.41 10.36 3.79
C VAL A 80 2.02 9.54 4.92
N PHE A 81 1.46 9.63 6.13
CA PHE A 81 1.88 8.83 7.28
C PHE A 81 1.75 7.32 7.01
N LEU A 82 0.60 6.88 6.48
CA LEU A 82 0.38 5.48 6.07
C LEU A 82 1.36 5.04 4.99
N GLY A 83 1.69 5.92 4.03
CA GLY A 83 2.69 5.67 2.99
C GLY A 83 4.08 5.42 3.59
N PHE A 84 4.50 6.18 4.58
CA PHE A 84 5.75 5.91 5.30
C PHE A 84 5.67 4.65 6.17
N TYR A 85 4.53 4.41 6.81
CA TYR A 85 4.29 3.24 7.65
C TYR A 85 4.29 1.91 6.86
N CYS A 86 3.95 1.98 5.57
CA CYS A 86 3.95 0.85 4.64
C CYS A 86 5.30 0.09 4.59
N LYS A 87 6.44 0.78 4.85
CA LYS A 87 7.76 0.14 4.92
C LYS A 87 7.87 -0.92 6.02
N LYS A 88 7.20 -0.70 7.17
CA LYS A 88 7.25 -1.62 8.31
C LYS A 88 6.20 -2.71 8.20
N LYS A 89 4.97 -2.32 7.84
CA LYS A 89 3.81 -3.21 7.80
C LYS A 89 2.94 -2.87 6.58
N PRO A 90 3.27 -3.38 5.39
CA PRO A 90 2.63 -2.97 4.14
C PRO A 90 1.13 -3.26 4.15
N TYR A 91 0.72 -4.45 4.62
CA TYR A 91 -0.68 -4.86 4.67
C TYR A 91 -1.53 -3.92 5.54
N PHE A 92 -1.09 -3.68 6.78
CA PHE A 92 -1.81 -2.79 7.70
C PHE A 92 -1.87 -1.34 7.19
N ALA A 93 -0.82 -0.88 6.49
CA ALA A 93 -0.82 0.44 5.88
C ALA A 93 -1.84 0.57 4.73
N ILE A 94 -1.96 -0.44 3.86
CA ILE A 94 -2.92 -0.38 2.75
C ILE A 94 -4.36 -0.52 3.26
N VAL A 95 -4.61 -1.45 4.19
CA VAL A 95 -5.93 -1.58 4.80
C VAL A 95 -6.32 -0.28 5.52
N GLY A 96 -5.38 0.33 6.26
CA GLY A 96 -5.58 1.63 6.88
C GLY A 96 -5.88 2.74 5.87
N ALA A 97 -5.15 2.78 4.74
CA ALA A 97 -5.41 3.74 3.66
C ALA A 97 -6.79 3.52 3.01
N LEU A 98 -7.22 2.29 2.82
CA LEU A 98 -8.54 1.96 2.29
C LEU A 98 -9.65 2.43 3.24
N CYS A 99 -9.50 2.16 4.54
CA CYS A 99 -10.44 2.64 5.57
C CYS A 99 -10.47 4.16 5.66
N LEU A 100 -9.30 4.82 5.63
CA LEU A 100 -9.20 6.27 5.67
C LEU A 100 -9.85 6.90 4.44
N TYR A 101 -9.70 6.28 3.26
CA TYR A 101 -10.36 6.72 2.04
C TYR A 101 -11.88 6.54 2.11
N GLY A 102 -12.36 5.40 2.63
CA GLY A 102 -13.77 5.19 2.90
C GLY A 102 -14.35 6.25 3.83
N LEU A 103 -13.65 6.58 4.91
CA LEU A 103 -14.02 7.64 5.84
C LEU A 103 -14.05 9.01 5.17
N PHE A 104 -13.07 9.31 4.32
CA PHE A 104 -13.04 10.54 3.53
C PHE A 104 -14.26 10.68 2.63
N ILE A 105 -14.66 9.60 1.93
CA ILE A 105 -15.86 9.61 1.08
C ILE A 105 -17.12 9.81 1.94
N ALA A 106 -17.22 9.09 3.07
CA ALA A 106 -18.39 9.17 3.95
C ALA A 106 -18.56 10.58 4.55
N LEU A 107 -17.47 11.21 4.99
CA LEU A 107 -17.49 12.59 5.49
C LEU A 107 -17.91 13.59 4.42
N ASN A 108 -17.36 13.49 3.20
CA ASN A 108 -17.78 14.35 2.10
C ASN A 108 -19.25 14.14 1.72
N ALA A 109 -19.73 12.90 1.74
CA ALA A 109 -21.13 12.56 1.46
C ALA A 109 -22.09 13.13 2.51
N TYR A 110 -21.66 13.16 3.79
CA TYR A 110 -22.42 13.74 4.89
C TYR A 110 -22.53 15.26 4.76
N LEU A 111 -21.46 15.93 4.31
CA LEU A 111 -21.46 17.39 4.08
C LEU A 111 -22.28 17.77 2.83
N ASP A 112 -22.13 17.04 1.74
CA ASP A 112 -22.88 17.24 0.50
C ASP A 112 -23.00 15.93 -0.30
N ILE A 113 -24.23 15.41 -0.42
CA ILE A 113 -24.55 14.19 -1.18
C ILE A 113 -24.16 14.31 -2.67
N THR A 114 -24.14 15.51 -3.26
CA THR A 114 -23.76 15.68 -4.67
C THR A 114 -22.29 15.33 -4.92
N THR A 115 -21.45 15.39 -3.89
CA THR A 115 -20.05 14.95 -3.96
C THR A 115 -19.93 13.45 -4.23
N LEU A 116 -20.95 12.64 -3.92
CA LEU A 116 -20.93 11.21 -4.16
C LEU A 116 -20.95 10.89 -5.66
N TYR A 117 -21.72 11.66 -6.42
CA TYR A 117 -21.84 11.52 -7.88
C TYR A 117 -20.71 12.25 -8.61
N LYS A 118 -20.26 13.41 -8.10
CA LYS A 118 -19.13 14.14 -8.68
C LYS A 118 -17.82 13.38 -8.45
N GLY A 119 -17.05 13.20 -9.53
CA GLY A 119 -15.76 12.53 -9.46
C GLY A 119 -15.84 11.02 -9.12
N ILE A 120 -17.00 10.39 -9.29
CA ILE A 120 -17.19 8.96 -8.98
C ILE A 120 -16.21 8.06 -9.73
N ILE A 121 -15.86 8.42 -10.98
CA ILE A 121 -14.85 7.71 -11.78
C ILE A 121 -13.50 7.69 -11.06
N MET A 122 -13.04 8.84 -10.55
CA MET A 122 -11.77 8.89 -9.79
C MET A 122 -11.84 8.11 -8.50
N LYS A 123 -12.98 8.13 -7.79
CA LYS A 123 -13.16 7.35 -6.56
C LYS A 123 -13.07 5.85 -6.83
N ILE A 124 -13.70 5.37 -7.89
CA ILE A 124 -13.63 3.98 -8.31
C ILE A 124 -12.19 3.61 -8.67
N ILE A 125 -11.48 4.44 -9.45
CA ILE A 125 -10.08 4.20 -9.80
C ILE A 125 -9.22 4.07 -8.55
N VAL A 126 -9.36 4.98 -7.58
CA VAL A 126 -8.62 4.95 -6.33
C VAL A 126 -8.93 3.68 -5.54
N ILE A 127 -10.21 3.30 -5.41
CA ILE A 127 -10.61 2.07 -4.70
C ILE A 127 -10.00 0.83 -5.37
N VAL A 128 -10.12 0.71 -6.69
CA VAL A 128 -9.55 -0.44 -7.43
C VAL A 128 -8.04 -0.51 -7.25
N LEU A 129 -7.35 0.63 -7.28
CA LEU A 129 -5.90 0.72 -7.08
C LEU A 129 -5.53 0.28 -5.66
N LEU A 130 -6.22 0.78 -4.63
CA LEU A 130 -5.99 0.39 -3.24
C LEU A 130 -6.31 -1.09 -3.00
N VAL A 131 -7.42 -1.61 -3.54
CA VAL A 131 -7.79 -3.03 -3.41
C VAL A 131 -6.75 -3.93 -4.08
N LYS A 132 -6.28 -3.56 -5.28
CA LYS A 132 -5.17 -4.29 -5.93
C LYS A 132 -3.92 -4.28 -5.05
N ALA A 133 -3.60 -3.13 -4.47
CA ALA A 133 -2.47 -2.97 -3.56
C ALA A 133 -2.63 -3.78 -2.25
N VAL A 134 -3.85 -4.10 -1.80
CA VAL A 134 -4.07 -4.99 -0.64
C VAL A 134 -3.51 -6.38 -0.93
N ASN A 135 -3.77 -6.91 -2.12
CA ASN A 135 -3.27 -8.23 -2.52
C ASN A 135 -1.74 -8.24 -2.57
N ASP A 136 -1.14 -7.22 -3.20
CA ASP A 136 0.33 -7.06 -3.25
C ASP A 136 0.92 -6.96 -1.84
N ALA A 137 0.27 -6.20 -0.95
CA ALA A 137 0.73 -6.01 0.42
C ALA A 137 0.58 -7.27 1.29
N LYS A 138 -0.42 -8.11 1.01
CA LYS A 138 -0.61 -9.41 1.65
C LYS A 138 0.51 -10.37 1.27
N GLU A 139 0.83 -10.47 -0.01
CA GLU A 139 1.95 -11.28 -0.52
C GLU A 139 3.29 -10.83 0.08
N ALA A 140 3.52 -9.52 0.15
CA ALA A 140 4.68 -8.95 0.83
C ALA A 140 4.76 -9.34 2.31
N GLN A 141 3.63 -9.37 3.03
CA GLN A 141 3.61 -9.75 4.44
C GLN A 141 3.83 -11.26 4.65
N GLU A 142 3.28 -12.11 3.78
CA GLU A 142 3.51 -13.56 3.82
C GLU A 142 4.97 -13.89 3.57
N MET A 143 5.62 -13.20 2.62
CA MET A 143 7.06 -13.32 2.41
C MET A 143 7.87 -12.94 3.66
N GLN A 144 7.59 -11.79 4.31
CA GLN A 144 8.28 -11.43 5.57
C GLN A 144 8.14 -12.51 6.65
N LYS A 145 6.94 -13.09 6.78
CA LYS A 145 6.68 -14.10 7.80
C LYS A 145 7.49 -15.37 7.55
N ASN A 146 7.65 -15.77 6.29
CA ASN A 146 8.42 -16.95 5.93
C ASN A 146 9.93 -16.75 6.14
N PHE A 147 10.46 -15.54 5.92
CA PHE A 147 11.86 -15.21 6.25
C PHE A 147 12.12 -15.19 7.75
N ASN A 148 11.21 -14.66 8.55
CA ASN A 148 11.40 -14.54 10.01
C ASN A 148 11.18 -15.88 10.77
N VAL A 149 10.84 -16.95 10.06
CA VAL A 149 10.62 -18.31 10.62
C VAL A 149 11.75 -19.27 10.24
N GLN A 150 12.68 -18.89 9.36
CA GLN A 150 13.90 -19.67 9.12
C GLN A 150 15.02 -19.16 10.06
N PRO A 151 15.49 -19.99 11.02
CA PRO A 151 16.63 -19.68 11.88
C PRO A 151 17.96 -19.75 11.13
#